data_AF-A0A2G3A0Q1-F1
#
_entry.id   AF-A0A2G3A0Q1-F1
#
_cell.length_a   1.000
_cell.length_b   1.000
_cell.length_c   1.000
_cell.angle_alpha   90.00
_cell.angle_beta   90.00
_cell.angle_gamma   90.00
#
_symmetry.space_group_name_H-M   'P 1'
#
loop_
_entity.id
_entity.type
_entity.pdbx_description
1 polymer ?
#
loop_
_entity_poly.entity_id
_entity_poly.type
_entity_poly.pdbx_seq_one_letter_code
_entity_poly.pdbx_strand_id
1 'polypeptide(L)'
;MALPNDNNDDMYKTREVLDAQTYIWNYTFNFINSVSLKCAIQLGIPDIIHSHGQAMTLSDLVDALSINNNKVKLQDCIYCLMRILVHVGFLTQTKMINEEEGYLLAPTSRLLRKDESHLIMIHYIHAMLDPIMMDPWHCLSQ
;
A
#
# COMPACT_ATOMS: atom_id res chain seq x y z
N MET A 1 -24.36 26.98 43.80
CA MET A 1 -24.84 26.60 42.46
C MET A 1 -23.65 26.71 41.52
N ALA A 2 -22.96 25.59 41.26
CA ALA A 2 -21.81 25.57 40.34
C ALA A 2 -22.35 25.51 38.90
N LEU A 3 -21.84 26.39 38.04
CA LEU A 3 -22.21 26.43 36.62
C LEU A 3 -21.80 25.10 35.94
N PRO A 4 -22.59 24.58 34.97
CA PRO A 4 -22.17 23.45 34.18
C PRO A 4 -20.92 23.84 33.37
N ASN A 5 -19.89 23.01 33.42
CA ASN A 5 -18.61 23.23 32.78
C ASN A 5 -18.71 22.99 31.27
N ASP A 6 -19.19 24.01 30.55
CA ASP A 6 -19.39 24.08 29.09
C ASP A 6 -18.14 23.66 28.28
N ASN A 7 -16.95 23.95 28.82
CA ASN A 7 -15.66 23.63 28.20
C ASN A 7 -15.39 22.13 28.06
N ASN A 8 -15.92 21.30 28.97
CA ASN A 8 -15.71 19.86 28.88
C ASN A 8 -16.59 19.26 27.78
N ASP A 9 -17.84 19.70 27.66
CA ASP A 9 -18.79 19.20 26.65
C ASP A 9 -18.32 19.55 25.22
N ASP A 10 -17.78 20.75 25.02
CA ASP A 10 -17.22 21.18 23.74
C ASP A 10 -15.94 20.40 23.34
N MET A 11 -15.06 20.11 24.32
CA MET A 11 -13.89 19.27 24.09
C MET A 11 -14.27 17.82 23.75
N TYR A 12 -15.27 17.24 24.42
CA TYR A 12 -15.76 15.89 24.11
C TYR A 12 -16.37 15.81 22.70
N LYS A 13 -17.20 16.79 22.31
CA LYS A 13 -17.74 16.90 20.95
C LYS A 13 -16.64 17.07 19.89
N THR A 14 -15.64 17.90 20.18
CA THR A 14 -14.50 18.10 19.28
C THR A 14 -13.75 16.79 19.04
N ARG A 15 -13.51 16.01 20.09
CA ARG A 15 -12.86 14.69 19.97
C ARG A 15 -13.71 13.71 19.16
N GLU A 16 -15.01 13.65 19.42
CA GLU A 16 -15.93 12.80 18.68
C GLU A 16 -15.93 13.13 17.17
N VAL A 17 -15.93 14.41 16.81
CA VAL A 17 -15.85 14.86 15.42
C VAL A 17 -14.52 14.46 14.78
N LEU A 18 -13.40 14.61 15.49
CA LEU A 18 -12.07 14.20 14.98
C LEU A 18 -11.97 12.69 14.78
N ASP A 19 -12.53 11.90 15.69
CA ASP A 19 -12.57 10.44 15.59
C ASP A 19 -13.44 10.02 14.38
N ALA A 20 -14.60 10.66 14.19
CA ALA A 20 -15.46 10.42 13.02
C ALA A 20 -14.78 10.82 11.70
N GLN A 21 -14.07 11.95 11.66
CA GLN A 21 -13.30 12.37 10.48
C GLN A 21 -12.20 11.37 10.15
N THR A 22 -11.45 10.92 11.16
CA THR A 22 -10.40 9.92 10.99
C THR A 22 -10.97 8.61 10.44
N TYR A 23 -12.12 8.17 10.96
CA TYR A 23 -12.81 6.99 10.45
C TYR A 23 -13.21 7.13 8.98
N ILE A 24 -13.84 8.25 8.62
CA ILE A 24 -14.27 8.52 7.24
C ILE A 24 -13.07 8.60 6.29
N TRP A 25 -11.99 9.27 6.70
CA TRP A 25 -10.77 9.37 5.89
C TRP A 25 -10.09 8.02 5.71
N ASN A 26 -9.94 7.23 6.78
CA ASN A 26 -9.38 5.89 6.69
C ASN A 26 -10.18 5.02 5.71
N TYR A 27 -11.51 5.05 5.79
CA TYR A 27 -12.36 4.33 4.86
C TYR A 27 -12.22 4.83 3.42
N THR A 28 -12.30 6.15 3.24
CA THR A 28 -12.22 6.81 1.93
C THR A 28 -10.89 6.55 1.24
N PHE A 29 -9.77 6.55 1.97
CA PHE A 29 -8.45 6.36 1.38
C PHE A 29 -8.00 4.89 1.35
N ASN A 30 -8.75 3.96 1.92
CA ASN A 30 -8.36 2.54 1.95
C ASN A 30 -8.24 1.92 0.54
N PHE A 31 -8.88 2.48 -0.50
CA PHE A 31 -8.69 2.02 -1.88
C PHE A 31 -7.23 2.14 -2.33
N ILE A 32 -6.48 3.13 -1.79
CA ILE A 32 -5.05 3.34 -2.10
C ILE A 32 -4.25 2.08 -1.78
N ASN A 33 -4.56 1.40 -0.67
CA ASN A 33 -3.91 0.15 -0.28
C ASN A 33 -4.17 -0.95 -1.34
N SER A 34 -5.40 -1.04 -1.83
CA SER A 34 -5.80 -2.05 -2.81
C SER A 34 -5.15 -1.81 -4.18
N VAL A 35 -5.17 -0.57 -4.68
CA VAL A 35 -4.54 -0.24 -5.97
C VAL A 35 -3.01 -0.29 -5.90
N SER A 36 -2.42 0.01 -4.74
CA SER A 36 -0.98 -0.15 -4.50
C SER A 36 -0.58 -1.63 -4.56
N LEU A 37 -1.36 -2.50 -3.93
CA LEU A 37 -1.15 -3.95 -4.01
C LEU A 37 -1.23 -4.46 -5.45
N LYS A 38 -2.26 -4.04 -6.22
CA LYS A 38 -2.39 -4.37 -7.64
C LYS A 38 -1.16 -3.93 -8.43
N CYS A 39 -0.71 -2.69 -8.23
CA CYS A 39 0.46 -2.12 -8.89
C CYS A 39 1.73 -2.94 -8.61
N ALA A 40 1.96 -3.31 -7.34
CA ALA A 40 3.10 -4.12 -6.95
C ALA A 40 3.16 -5.48 -7.68
N ILE A 41 2.01 -6.14 -7.81
CA ILE A 41 1.87 -7.41 -8.53
C ILE A 41 2.13 -7.22 -10.03
N GLN A 42 1.55 -6.18 -10.63
CA GLN A 42 1.71 -5.89 -12.07
C GLN A 42 3.16 -5.56 -12.43
N LEU A 43 3.85 -4.81 -11.55
CA LEU A 43 5.27 -4.50 -11.68
C LEU A 43 6.18 -5.70 -11.37
N GLY A 44 5.64 -6.81 -10.86
CA GLY A 44 6.43 -7.99 -10.50
C GLY A 44 7.33 -7.77 -9.29
N ILE A 45 7.07 -6.75 -8.46
CA ILE A 45 7.91 -6.42 -7.29
C ILE A 45 8.10 -7.63 -6.35
N PRO A 46 7.06 -8.42 -6.02
CA PRO A 46 7.24 -9.60 -5.18
C PRO A 46 8.24 -10.61 -5.77
N ASP A 47 8.15 -10.88 -7.06
CA ASP A 47 9.02 -11.83 -7.74
C ASP A 47 10.46 -11.29 -7.84
N ILE A 48 10.62 -9.99 -8.13
CA ILE A 48 11.93 -9.32 -8.19
C ILE A 48 12.65 -9.40 -6.84
N ILE A 49 12.00 -8.98 -5.75
CA ILE A 49 12.59 -9.02 -4.40
C ILE A 49 12.91 -10.46 -4.00
N HIS A 50 12.04 -11.42 -4.33
CA HIS A 50 12.31 -12.82 -4.04
C HIS A 50 13.55 -13.33 -4.79
N SER A 51 13.64 -13.04 -6.09
CA SER A 51 14.75 -13.46 -6.95
C SER A 51 16.10 -12.85 -6.54
N HIS A 52 16.08 -11.66 -5.92
CA HIS A 52 17.27 -11.00 -5.40
C HIS A 52 17.90 -11.75 -4.21
N GLY A 53 17.10 -12.54 -3.47
CA GLY A 53 17.59 -13.46 -2.43
C GLY A 53 18.02 -12.82 -1.11
N GLN A 54 18.11 -11.50 -1.04
CA GLN A 54 18.46 -10.71 0.14
C GLN A 54 17.64 -9.41 0.20
N ALA A 55 17.91 -8.56 1.20
CA ALA A 55 17.26 -7.25 1.28
C ALA A 55 17.66 -6.41 0.06
N MET A 56 16.68 -5.90 -0.67
CA MET A 56 16.88 -5.17 -1.92
C MET A 56 16.78 -3.66 -1.68
N THR A 57 17.74 -2.88 -2.17
CA THR A 57 17.68 -1.41 -2.07
C THR A 57 16.65 -0.83 -3.02
N LEU A 58 16.23 0.43 -2.77
CA LEU A 58 15.35 1.15 -3.70
C LEU A 58 15.99 1.28 -5.10
N SER A 59 17.29 1.57 -5.18
CA SER A 59 17.98 1.75 -6.45
C SER A 59 18.01 0.45 -7.26
N ASP A 60 18.38 -0.66 -6.62
CA ASP A 60 18.41 -1.97 -7.26
C ASP A 60 17.02 -2.38 -7.77
N LEU A 61 15.97 -2.09 -6.99
CA LEU A 61 14.60 -2.36 -7.40
C LEU A 61 14.21 -1.54 -8.64
N VAL A 62 14.52 -0.24 -8.66
CA VAL A 62 14.21 0.64 -9.80
C VAL A 62 14.96 0.19 -11.05
N ASP A 63 16.23 -0.21 -10.92
CA ASP A 63 17.01 -0.71 -12.04
C ASP A 63 16.48 -2.07 -12.54
N ALA A 64 16.05 -2.96 -11.64
CA ALA A 64 15.45 -4.24 -12.00
C ALA A 64 14.12 -4.09 -12.76
N LEU A 65 13.33 -3.05 -12.47
CA LEU A 65 12.06 -2.79 -13.15
C LEU A 65 12.24 -2.41 -14.63
N SER A 66 13.43 -1.99 -15.07
CA SER A 66 13.76 -1.70 -16.49
C SER A 66 12.78 -0.76 -17.22
N ILE A 67 12.19 0.20 -16.50
CA ILE A 67 11.21 1.15 -17.07
C ILE A 67 11.96 2.34 -17.70
N ASN A 68 11.87 2.50 -19.03
CA ASN A 68 12.57 3.50 -19.84
C ASN A 68 12.19 4.98 -19.62
N ASN A 69 11.45 5.31 -18.56
CA ASN A 69 10.94 6.65 -18.30
C ASN A 69 11.86 7.43 -17.35
N ASN A 70 11.58 8.74 -17.19
CA ASN A 70 12.29 9.67 -16.29
C ASN A 70 12.61 9.01 -14.92
N LYS A 71 13.86 8.53 -14.77
CA LYS A 71 14.29 7.67 -13.66
C LYS A 71 14.01 8.29 -12.29
N VAL A 72 14.17 9.60 -12.16
CA VAL A 72 13.96 10.32 -10.88
C VAL A 72 12.50 10.27 -10.45
N LYS A 73 11.57 10.65 -11.34
CA LYS A 73 10.12 10.61 -11.02
C LYS A 73 9.64 9.18 -10.74
N LEU A 74 10.18 8.21 -11.47
CA LEU A 74 9.87 6.80 -11.24
C LEU A 74 10.36 6.35 -9.86
N GLN A 75 11.59 6.69 -9.50
CA GLN A 75 12.17 6.35 -8.20
C GLN A 75 11.34 6.90 -7.04
N ASP A 76 10.88 8.16 -7.12
CA ASP A 76 10.00 8.74 -6.11
C ASP A 76 8.66 7.98 -6.00
N CYS A 77 8.06 7.62 -7.14
CA CYS A 77 6.80 6.87 -7.17
C CYS A 77 6.96 5.47 -6.59
N ILE A 78 8.05 4.76 -6.93
CA ILE A 78 8.35 3.44 -6.37
C ILE A 78 8.63 3.56 -4.88
N TYR A 79 9.37 4.58 -4.43
CA TYR A 79 9.60 4.81 -3.01
C TYR A 79 8.28 4.97 -2.23
N CYS A 80 7.36 5.80 -2.73
CA CYS A 80 6.03 5.95 -2.15
C CYS A 80 5.27 4.62 -2.09
N LEU A 81 5.26 3.87 -3.19
CA LEU A 81 4.62 2.56 -3.27
C LEU A 81 5.20 1.58 -2.23
N MET A 82 6.52 1.49 -2.15
CA MET A 82 7.22 0.60 -1.21
C MET A 82 6.88 0.96 0.25
N ARG A 83 6.81 2.23 0.59
CA ARG A 83 6.37 2.68 1.92
C ARG A 83 4.94 2.28 2.25
N ILE A 84 4.02 2.41 1.30
CA ILE A 84 2.64 1.94 1.48
C ILE A 84 2.63 0.44 1.73
N LEU A 85 3.33 -0.35 0.90
CA LEU A 85 3.43 -1.81 1.03
C LEU A 85 4.04 -2.26 2.35
N VAL A 86 5.04 -1.53 2.88
CA VAL A 86 5.59 -1.77 4.22
C VAL A 86 4.54 -1.48 5.28
N HIS A 87 3.86 -0.33 5.18
CA HIS A 87 2.84 0.07 6.16
C HIS A 87 1.68 -0.91 6.25
N VAL A 88 1.20 -1.44 5.11
CA VAL A 88 0.11 -2.43 5.08
C VAL A 88 0.59 -3.87 5.34
N GLY A 89 1.90 -4.08 5.55
CA GLY A 89 2.47 -5.36 5.97
C GLY A 89 2.73 -6.37 4.85
N PHE A 90 2.86 -5.93 3.60
CA PHE A 90 3.33 -6.77 2.50
C PHE A 90 4.87 -6.76 2.38
N LEU A 91 5.53 -5.69 2.80
CA LEU A 91 6.98 -5.63 2.81
C LEU A 91 7.50 -5.36 4.22
N THR A 92 8.76 -5.68 4.44
CA THR A 92 9.48 -5.31 5.66
C THR A 92 10.70 -4.50 5.26
N GLN A 93 10.94 -3.43 6.01
CA GLN A 93 12.12 -2.59 5.85
C GLN A 93 13.19 -3.00 6.86
N THR A 94 14.44 -3.11 6.42
CA THR A 94 15.59 -3.43 7.28
C THR A 94 16.76 -2.50 6.99
N LYS A 95 17.60 -2.25 8.00
CA LYS A 95 18.85 -1.50 7.80
C LYS A 95 19.93 -2.45 7.31
N MET A 96 20.57 -2.09 6.21
CA MET A 96 21.69 -2.83 5.62
C MET A 96 23.03 -2.41 6.24
N ILE A 97 24.09 -3.15 5.91
CA ILE A 97 25.45 -2.94 6.45
C ILE A 97 26.01 -1.55 6.11
N ASN A 98 25.60 -1.02 4.95
CA ASN A 98 25.96 0.31 4.46
C ASN A 98 25.01 1.43 4.95
N GLU A 99 24.21 1.17 5.98
CA GLU A 99 23.18 2.07 6.54
C GLU A 99 22.02 2.41 5.59
N GLU A 100 21.96 1.77 4.42
CA GLU A 100 20.85 1.96 3.49
C GLU A 100 19.60 1.15 3.90
N GLU A 101 18.45 1.61 3.44
CA GLU A 101 17.17 0.92 3.64
C GLU A 101 17.03 -0.20 2.60
N GLY A 102 16.92 -1.44 3.09
CA GLY A 102 16.63 -2.61 2.28
C GLY A 102 15.21 -3.11 2.49
N TYR A 103 14.60 -3.65 1.43
CA TYR A 103 13.26 -4.21 1.44
C TYR A 103 13.29 -5.74 1.33
N LEU A 104 12.44 -6.38 2.13
CA LEU A 104 12.21 -7.82 2.14
C LEU A 104 10.72 -8.11 1.99
N LEU A 105 10.37 -9.28 1.45
CA LEU A 105 9.00 -9.74 1.48
C LEU A 105 8.58 -10.13 2.90
N ALA A 106 7.43 -9.60 3.34
CA ALA A 106 6.76 -10.13 4.51
C ALA A 106 6.21 -11.54 4.22
N PRO A 107 5.97 -12.38 5.24
CA PRO A 107 5.41 -13.72 5.05
C PRO A 107 4.09 -13.75 4.26
N THR A 108 3.25 -12.73 4.44
CA THR A 108 1.98 -12.51 3.73
C THR A 108 2.16 -12.36 2.22
N SER A 109 3.26 -11.74 1.79
CA SER A 109 3.54 -11.48 0.37
C SER A 109 4.03 -12.67 -0.42
N ARG A 110 4.25 -13.82 0.24
CA ARG A 110 4.58 -15.07 -0.46
C ARG A 110 3.46 -15.51 -1.40
N LEU A 111 2.20 -15.18 -1.06
CA LEU A 111 1.01 -15.46 -1.88
C LEU A 111 0.88 -14.52 -3.10
N LEU A 112 1.70 -13.47 -3.19
CA LEU A 112 1.68 -12.50 -4.28
C LEU A 112 2.71 -12.83 -5.38
N ARG A 113 3.38 -13.96 -5.26
CA ARG A 113 4.37 -14.46 -6.22
C ARG A 113 3.71 -15.31 -7.30
N LYS A 114 4.31 -15.29 -8.49
CA LYS A 114 3.93 -16.18 -9.60
C LYS A 114 4.48 -17.60 -9.37
N ASP A 115 4.00 -18.26 -8.33
CA ASP A 115 4.15 -19.71 -8.14
C ASP A 115 2.81 -20.37 -8.50
N GLU A 116 2.81 -21.54 -9.12
CA GLU A 116 1.62 -22.22 -9.66
C GLU A 116 0.51 -22.39 -8.60
N SER A 117 0.89 -22.50 -7.32
CA SER A 117 -0.04 -22.63 -6.18
C SER A 117 -0.66 -21.31 -5.69
N HIS A 118 -0.18 -20.15 -6.14
CA HIS A 118 -0.58 -18.82 -5.64
C HIS A 118 -1.23 -17.93 -6.69
N LEU A 119 -1.26 -18.37 -7.95
CA LEU A 119 -1.89 -17.65 -9.05
C LEU A 119 -3.34 -17.27 -8.77
N ILE A 120 -4.10 -18.10 -8.06
CA ILE A 120 -5.51 -17.82 -7.73
C ILE A 120 -5.67 -16.47 -7.00
N MET A 121 -4.78 -16.16 -6.06
CA MET A 121 -4.84 -14.92 -5.29
C MET A 121 -4.52 -13.71 -6.18
N ILE A 122 -3.50 -13.81 -7.03
CA ILE A 122 -3.13 -12.78 -8.00
C ILE A 122 -4.28 -12.50 -8.98
N HIS A 123 -4.86 -13.56 -9.56
CA HIS A 123 -5.99 -13.45 -10.48
C HIS A 123 -7.21 -12.84 -9.79
N TYR A 124 -7.48 -13.24 -8.53
CA TYR A 124 -8.58 -12.67 -7.75
C TYR A 124 -8.39 -11.16 -7.52
N ILE A 125 -7.20 -10.72 -7.08
CA ILE A 125 -6.90 -9.30 -6.87
C ILE A 125 -7.04 -8.52 -8.18
N HIS A 126 -6.55 -9.06 -9.30
CA HIS A 126 -6.69 -8.42 -10.61
C HIS A 126 -8.15 -8.32 -11.05
N ALA A 127 -8.94 -9.39 -10.92
CA ALA A 127 -10.34 -9.41 -11.29
C ALA A 127 -11.20 -8.45 -10.46
N MET A 128 -10.98 -8.40 -9.13
CA MET A 128 -11.74 -7.51 -8.24
C MET A 128 -11.45 -6.03 -8.45
N LEU A 129 -10.26 -5.71 -8.95
CA LEU A 129 -9.81 -4.34 -9.22
C LEU A 129 -9.79 -4.02 -10.72
N ASP A 130 -10.42 -4.85 -11.55
CA ASP A 130 -10.60 -4.59 -12.97
C ASP A 130 -11.75 -3.58 -13.17
N PRO A 131 -11.66 -2.67 -14.16
CA PRO A 131 -12.76 -1.76 -14.48
C PRO A 131 -14.10 -2.46 -14.66
N ILE A 132 -14.13 -3.67 -15.24
CA ILE A 132 -15.39 -4.42 -15.42
C ILE A 132 -16.11 -4.66 -14.08
N MET A 133 -15.35 -4.89 -13.01
CA MET A 133 -15.91 -5.12 -11.67
C MET A 133 -16.13 -3.82 -10.88
N MET A 134 -15.32 -2.79 -11.14
CA MET A 134 -15.37 -1.50 -10.42
C MET A 134 -16.40 -0.52 -11.00
N ASP A 135 -16.59 -0.50 -12.32
CA ASP A 135 -17.47 0.45 -13.02
C ASP A 135 -18.95 0.38 -12.58
N PRO A 136 -19.56 -0.80 -12.32
CA PRO A 136 -20.94 -0.89 -11.87
C PRO A 136 -21.21 -0.11 -10.57
N TRP A 137 -20.21 0.04 -9.70
CA TRP A 137 -20.36 0.79 -8.45
C TRP A 137 -20.54 2.30 -8.68
N HIS A 138 -20.10 2.83 -9.82
CA HIS A 138 -20.34 4.21 -10.22
C HIS A 138 -21.77 4.45 -10.73
N CYS A 139 -22.40 3.42 -11.29
CA CYS A 139 -23.77 3.51 -11.80
C CYS A 139 -24.82 3.66 -10.67
N LEU A 140 -24.52 3.19 -9.46
CA LEU A 140 -25.40 3.31 -8.29
C LEU A 140 -25.47 4.73 -7.71
N SER A 141 -24.56 5.60 -8.14
CA SER A 141 -24.47 7.01 -7.69
C SER A 141 -24.97 8.03 -8.72
N GLN A 142 -25.51 7.56 -9.86
CA GLN A 142 -26.18 8.38 -10.87
C GLN A 142 -27.70 8.24 -10.76
#